data_AF-V9D9K4-F1
#
_entry.id   AF-V9D9K4-F1
#
_cell.length_a   1.000
_cell.length_b   1.000
_cell.length_c   1.000
_cell.angle_alpha   90.00
_cell.angle_beta   90.00
_cell.angle_gamma   90.00
#
_symmetry.space_group_name_H-M   'P 1'
#
loop_
_entity.id
_entity.type
_entity.pdbx_description
1 polymer ?
#
loop_
_entity_poly.entity_id
_entity_poly.type
_entity_poly.pdbx_seq_one_letter_code
_entity_poly.pdbx_strand_id
1 'polypeptide(L)'
;MEAAPETVTYTAGDTSTPPDLRFLHFNDVYHVDASSAEPVGGAARFQTVCNYYRNHERFSGQPKLLTLFSGDAFNPSLESSITKGSHMVPVLNLLGTDVSCVGNHDLDFGVKQFRSLAQKCDFPWLLANVLDPQHGPDVPLGKALKTVMLTASNGIKIGVIGLVEREWLDTINSLPPDLVYKSVSATAKELAPKLREDGAEIIIALTHQREPNDNKLAEKTPEGLVDLVLGGHDHYYQHSLINGTHVLRSGSDFKQLSYIEARRRPSDDKKWDFHIVRRDIVADIPPDDEMAQVVEKLTTSLKDKLEKPLGYTASPLDARFTTVRLKESNIGNFVCDLMRVHYNGDCCLMASGTIRGDQIYPPGVLKLKDIMNCFPFEDPTIVIRVTGAALLAALENSVCAYPALEGRFPQVSDIEFEFDPSLPPNHRIKWTKIGGEPLDLERKYVLVTRGYMGRGKDGFDSLLVKSEGGEAEEIVSEENGILISMMLRQYFMSLKTIGKWKHWGKSLSRHWNAIHEDLHETHPVVEPNVNAGRSKPETTKTETTTPLDDSEDEADHLVPAHRDKLSQRESLIARKVTRKWRRLAGVRDEAACVDPMNEGEFHIDWTRVSATK
;
A
#
# COMPACT_ATOMS: atom_id res chain seq x y z
N MET A 1 -15.87 2.63 28.32
CA MET A 1 -15.51 3.33 27.07
C MET A 1 -14.34 4.32 27.22
N GLU A 2 -13.92 4.67 28.44
CA GLU A 2 -12.72 5.52 28.69
C GLU A 2 -11.36 4.89 28.31
N ALA A 3 -11.35 3.70 27.70
CA ALA A 3 -10.14 2.89 27.49
C ALA A 3 -9.35 3.20 26.21
N ALA A 4 -9.92 3.95 25.26
CA ALA A 4 -9.18 4.42 24.09
C ALA A 4 -8.47 5.73 24.44
N PRO A 5 -7.19 5.91 24.08
CA PRO A 5 -6.43 7.10 24.45
C PRO A 5 -7.03 8.37 23.82
N GLU A 6 -7.55 9.25 24.67
CA GLU A 6 -7.83 10.65 24.31
C GLU A 6 -6.51 11.43 24.39
N THR A 7 -6.16 12.15 23.33
CA THR A 7 -5.02 13.09 23.35
C THR A 7 -5.55 14.48 23.02
N VAL A 8 -5.57 15.38 24.00
CA VAL A 8 -5.92 16.78 23.78
C VAL A 8 -4.81 17.44 22.98
N THR A 9 -5.12 17.88 21.76
CA THR A 9 -4.15 18.51 20.85
C THR A 9 -4.20 20.03 20.92
N TYR A 10 -5.34 20.60 21.27
CA TYR A 10 -5.51 22.02 21.53
C TYR A 10 -6.60 22.28 22.57
N THR A 11 -6.47 23.36 23.35
CA THR A 11 -7.54 23.88 24.22
C THR A 11 -7.41 25.38 24.40
N ALA A 12 -8.52 26.09 24.21
CA ALA A 12 -8.74 27.46 24.63
C ALA A 12 -10.13 27.60 25.28
N GLY A 13 -10.33 28.68 26.04
CA GLY A 13 -11.58 28.95 26.74
C GLY A 13 -11.84 28.06 27.96
N ASP A 14 -13.04 28.18 28.53
CA ASP A 14 -13.48 27.39 29.68
C ASP A 14 -14.21 26.11 29.24
N THR A 15 -13.51 24.98 29.32
CA THR A 15 -14.03 23.65 28.98
C THR A 15 -14.97 23.04 30.03
N SER A 16 -15.16 23.69 31.19
CA SER A 16 -16.14 23.24 32.19
C SER A 16 -17.60 23.48 31.77
N THR A 17 -17.81 24.40 30.82
CA THR A 17 -19.13 24.69 30.24
C THR A 17 -19.45 23.78 29.04
N PRO A 18 -20.73 23.42 28.80
CA PRO A 18 -21.13 22.71 27.59
C PRO A 18 -20.75 23.50 26.32
N PRO A 19 -20.32 22.82 25.24
CA PRO A 19 -19.97 23.50 23.99
C PRO A 19 -21.20 23.95 23.21
N ASP A 20 -21.05 25.05 22.45
CA ASP A 20 -22.07 25.58 21.53
C ASP A 20 -22.17 24.75 20.23
N LEU A 21 -21.05 24.17 19.79
CA LEU A 21 -20.95 23.34 18.59
C LEU A 21 -20.00 22.17 18.83
N ARG A 22 -20.29 21.05 18.18
CA ARG A 22 -19.57 19.78 18.33
C ARG A 22 -19.39 19.14 16.97
N PHE A 23 -18.15 18.82 16.62
CA PHE A 23 -17.80 18.22 15.33
C PHE A 23 -16.97 16.94 15.50
N LEU A 24 -17.16 16.01 14.56
CA LEU A 24 -16.19 14.98 14.22
C LEU A 24 -15.55 15.33 12.89
N HIS A 25 -14.24 15.08 12.76
CA HIS A 25 -13.50 15.20 11.51
C HIS A 25 -12.65 13.97 11.24
N PHE A 26 -12.72 13.47 10.00
CA PHE A 26 -11.86 12.43 9.47
C PHE A 26 -11.62 12.62 7.96
N ASN A 27 -10.66 11.88 7.41
CA ASN A 27 -10.17 12.01 6.04
C ASN A 27 -9.51 10.68 5.59
N ASP A 28 -9.38 10.48 4.27
CA ASP A 28 -8.55 9.43 3.65
C ASP A 28 -8.81 8.02 4.19
N VAL A 29 -9.98 7.46 3.86
CA VAL A 29 -10.44 6.16 4.37
C VAL A 29 -10.64 5.16 3.23
N TYR A 30 -9.70 4.23 3.08
CA TYR A 30 -9.70 3.29 1.96
C TYR A 30 -10.09 1.88 2.40
N HIS A 31 -9.57 1.46 3.56
CA HIS A 31 -9.77 0.12 4.08
C HIS A 31 -10.85 0.05 5.15
N VAL A 32 -11.89 -0.77 4.90
CA VAL A 32 -12.99 -0.98 5.86
C VAL A 32 -12.60 -1.91 7.02
N ASP A 33 -11.69 -2.85 6.78
CA ASP A 33 -11.13 -3.77 7.77
C ASP A 33 -10.01 -3.10 8.60
N ALA A 34 -9.81 -3.59 9.82
CA ALA A 34 -8.71 -3.15 10.67
C ALA A 34 -7.35 -3.64 10.16
N SER A 35 -6.32 -2.81 10.31
CA SER A 35 -4.93 -3.13 9.95
C SER A 35 -4.24 -4.06 10.96
N SER A 36 -3.01 -4.46 10.67
CA SER A 36 -2.26 -5.44 11.48
C SER A 36 -1.49 -4.83 12.67
N ALA A 37 -1.41 -3.51 12.79
CA ALA A 37 -0.61 -2.80 13.78
C ALA A 37 -1.36 -1.60 14.37
N GLU A 38 -1.01 -1.19 15.59
CA GLU A 38 -1.70 -0.07 16.27
C GLU A 38 -1.28 1.32 15.73
N PRO A 39 -2.21 2.29 15.62
CA PRO A 39 -3.66 2.15 15.81
C PRO A 39 -4.30 1.31 14.70
N VAL A 40 -5.03 0.25 15.05
CA VAL A 40 -5.52 -0.72 14.06
C VAL A 40 -6.60 -0.16 13.13
N GLY A 41 -7.39 0.82 13.57
CA GLY A 41 -8.48 1.39 12.78
C GLY A 41 -9.62 0.42 12.47
N GLY A 42 -10.13 0.50 11.24
CA GLY A 42 -11.26 -0.28 10.75
C GLY A 42 -12.63 0.34 11.10
N ALA A 43 -13.54 0.35 10.12
CA ALA A 43 -14.79 1.10 10.17
C ALA A 43 -15.69 0.74 11.38
N ALA A 44 -15.75 -0.54 11.76
CA ALA A 44 -16.58 -0.98 12.89
C ALA A 44 -16.11 -0.45 14.26
N ARG A 45 -14.80 -0.35 14.50
CA ARG A 45 -14.27 0.25 15.75
C ARG A 45 -14.41 1.77 15.74
N PHE A 46 -14.21 2.37 14.57
CA PHE A 46 -14.39 3.80 14.37
C PHE A 46 -15.85 4.22 14.61
N GLN A 47 -16.83 3.46 14.11
CA GLN A 47 -18.26 3.65 14.40
C GLN A 47 -18.53 3.64 15.91
N THR A 48 -17.93 2.74 16.68
CA THR A 48 -18.05 2.72 18.16
C THR A 48 -17.59 4.05 18.79
N VAL A 49 -16.52 4.67 18.28
CA VAL A 49 -16.05 5.97 18.79
C VAL A 49 -16.95 7.12 18.31
N CYS A 50 -17.45 7.09 17.07
CA CYS A 50 -18.48 8.03 16.61
C CYS A 50 -19.73 7.95 17.49
N ASN A 51 -20.21 6.73 17.78
CA ASN A 51 -21.37 6.46 18.62
C ASN A 51 -21.13 6.84 20.09
N TYR A 52 -19.90 6.76 20.60
CA TYR A 52 -19.52 7.33 21.90
C TYR A 52 -19.77 8.85 21.95
N TYR A 53 -19.24 9.62 20.99
CA TYR A 53 -19.49 11.07 20.96
C TYR A 53 -20.95 11.43 20.66
N ARG A 54 -21.65 10.61 19.89
CA ARG A 54 -23.05 10.87 19.51
C ARG A 54 -24.04 10.56 20.62
N ASN A 55 -23.84 9.47 21.38
CA ASN A 55 -24.88 8.86 22.23
C ASN A 55 -24.50 8.69 23.71
N HIS A 56 -23.24 8.85 24.13
CA HIS A 56 -22.85 8.64 25.51
C HIS A 56 -23.44 9.70 26.46
N GLU A 57 -23.87 9.29 27.66
CA GLU A 57 -24.62 10.14 28.61
C GLU A 57 -23.92 11.47 28.96
N ARG A 58 -22.59 11.51 28.97
CA ARG A 58 -21.77 12.74 29.17
C ARG A 58 -22.09 13.87 28.18
N PHE A 59 -22.68 13.53 27.02
CA PHE A 59 -23.06 14.47 25.97
C PHE A 59 -24.57 14.75 25.93
N SER A 60 -25.35 14.18 26.87
CA SER A 60 -26.77 14.46 27.01
C SER A 60 -27.03 15.95 27.27
N GLY A 61 -28.02 16.52 26.60
CA GLY A 61 -28.34 17.95 26.67
C GLY A 61 -27.37 18.87 25.91
N GLN A 62 -26.27 18.36 25.34
CA GLN A 62 -25.38 19.14 24.48
C GLN A 62 -25.92 19.20 23.04
N PRO A 63 -25.43 20.14 22.19
CA PRO A 63 -25.77 20.17 20.77
C PRO A 63 -25.48 18.85 20.05
N LYS A 64 -26.27 18.58 19.00
CA LYS A 64 -26.03 17.44 18.12
C LYS A 64 -24.67 17.56 17.44
N LEU A 65 -24.00 16.42 17.36
CA LEU A 65 -22.71 16.24 16.73
C LEU A 65 -22.85 16.30 15.20
N LEU A 66 -22.03 17.13 14.54
CA LEU A 66 -21.90 17.16 13.07
C LEU A 66 -20.64 16.42 12.65
N THR A 67 -20.69 15.68 11.55
CA THR A 67 -19.61 14.79 11.09
C THR A 67 -19.11 15.25 9.72
N LEU A 68 -17.88 15.73 9.64
CA LEU A 68 -17.26 16.25 8.42
C LEU A 68 -16.19 15.31 7.90
N PHE A 69 -16.18 15.08 6.59
CA PHE A 69 -15.24 14.17 5.93
C PHE A 69 -14.46 14.90 4.83
N SER A 70 -13.13 14.81 4.82
CA SER A 70 -12.31 15.53 3.81
C SER A 70 -12.08 14.77 2.51
N GLY A 71 -12.90 13.75 2.21
CA GLY A 71 -12.81 12.98 0.97
C GLY A 71 -11.72 11.90 0.98
N ASP A 72 -11.53 11.28 -0.20
CA ASP A 72 -10.74 10.07 -0.44
C ASP A 72 -11.32 8.85 0.29
N ALA A 73 -12.43 8.35 -0.26
CA ALA A 73 -13.17 7.18 0.23
C ALA A 73 -13.29 6.05 -0.80
N PHE A 74 -13.40 6.37 -2.09
CA PHE A 74 -13.81 5.36 -3.08
C PHE A 74 -12.66 4.52 -3.65
N ASN A 75 -11.41 4.94 -3.52
CA ASN A 75 -10.20 4.25 -3.98
C ASN A 75 -9.01 4.78 -3.14
N PRO A 76 -7.85 4.08 -3.01
CA PRO A 76 -7.55 2.75 -3.50
C PRO A 76 -7.65 1.67 -2.41
N SER A 77 -8.53 0.69 -2.64
CA SER A 77 -8.65 -0.51 -1.82
C SER A 77 -8.93 -1.73 -2.68
N LEU A 78 -8.85 -2.92 -2.10
CA LEU A 78 -9.15 -4.15 -2.83
C LEU A 78 -10.65 -4.32 -3.08
N GLU A 79 -11.44 -3.84 -2.11
CA GLU A 79 -12.87 -3.66 -2.21
C GLU A 79 -13.20 -2.66 -3.34
N SER A 80 -12.44 -1.57 -3.51
CA SER A 80 -12.65 -0.61 -4.59
C SER A 80 -12.34 -1.21 -5.97
N SER A 81 -11.27 -2.00 -6.13
CA SER A 81 -10.94 -2.64 -7.42
C SER A 81 -12.12 -3.46 -7.97
N ILE A 82 -12.91 -4.09 -7.10
CA ILE A 82 -14.04 -4.95 -7.46
C ILE A 82 -15.36 -4.18 -7.49
N THR A 83 -15.65 -3.38 -6.47
CA THR A 83 -16.94 -2.68 -6.32
C THR A 83 -16.98 -1.30 -7.01
N LYS A 84 -15.84 -0.88 -7.58
CA LYS A 84 -15.58 0.46 -8.15
C LYS A 84 -16.08 1.56 -7.20
N GLY A 85 -15.64 1.48 -5.94
CA GLY A 85 -15.95 2.40 -4.84
C GLY A 85 -17.27 2.19 -4.11
N SER A 86 -18.22 1.42 -4.65
CA SER A 86 -19.58 1.32 -4.06
C SER A 86 -19.67 0.67 -2.68
N HIS A 87 -18.63 -0.05 -2.24
CA HIS A 87 -18.53 -0.60 -0.89
C HIS A 87 -18.52 0.47 0.22
N MET A 88 -17.97 1.67 -0.04
CA MET A 88 -17.76 2.68 1.00
C MET A 88 -19.02 3.54 1.26
N VAL A 89 -19.96 3.58 0.30
CA VAL A 89 -21.23 4.32 0.44
C VAL A 89 -22.03 3.93 1.70
N PRO A 90 -22.38 2.65 1.96
CA PRO A 90 -23.10 2.29 3.18
C PRO A 90 -22.31 2.56 4.46
N VAL A 91 -20.97 2.53 4.40
CA VAL A 91 -20.11 2.86 5.55
C VAL A 91 -20.21 4.35 5.88
N LEU A 92 -20.05 5.25 4.89
CA LEU A 92 -20.14 6.70 5.10
C LEU A 92 -21.54 7.16 5.55
N ASN A 93 -22.60 6.52 5.06
CA ASN A 93 -23.95 6.82 5.50
C ASN A 93 -24.19 6.38 6.96
N LEU A 94 -23.75 5.17 7.35
CA LEU A 94 -23.89 4.66 8.72
C LEU A 94 -22.99 5.40 9.73
N LEU A 95 -21.85 5.93 9.29
CA LEU A 95 -21.02 6.87 10.06
C LEU A 95 -21.77 8.16 10.40
N GLY A 96 -22.83 8.50 9.67
CA GLY A 96 -23.61 9.72 9.86
C GLY A 96 -22.83 10.96 9.42
N THR A 97 -22.12 10.88 8.31
CA THR A 97 -21.45 12.03 7.66
C THR A 97 -22.49 13.06 7.22
N ASP A 98 -22.29 14.33 7.57
CA ASP A 98 -23.17 15.46 7.20
C ASP A 98 -22.71 16.20 5.94
N VAL A 99 -21.40 16.13 5.61
CA VAL A 99 -20.80 16.78 4.44
C VAL A 99 -19.44 16.17 4.11
N SER A 100 -19.09 16.07 2.82
CA SER A 100 -17.76 15.67 2.37
C SER A 100 -17.11 16.68 1.41
N CYS A 101 -15.78 16.81 1.43
CA CYS A 101 -15.03 17.31 0.27
C CYS A 101 -14.81 16.17 -0.74
N VAL A 102 -14.51 16.49 -2.01
CA VAL A 102 -14.08 15.52 -3.02
C VAL A 102 -12.56 15.35 -2.95
N GLY A 103 -12.09 14.11 -2.73
CA GLY A 103 -10.68 13.74 -2.83
C GLY A 103 -10.28 13.33 -4.26
N ASN A 104 -8.99 13.16 -4.52
CA ASN A 104 -8.51 12.78 -5.86
C ASN A 104 -8.88 11.33 -6.18
N HIS A 105 -8.75 10.43 -5.21
CA HIS A 105 -9.05 9.01 -5.41
C HIS A 105 -10.56 8.73 -5.44
N ASP A 106 -11.42 9.67 -5.05
CA ASP A 106 -12.87 9.59 -5.29
C ASP A 106 -13.24 9.62 -6.79
N LEU A 107 -12.31 10.08 -7.64
CA LEU A 107 -12.49 10.23 -9.09
C LEU A 107 -11.70 9.19 -9.91
N ASP A 108 -10.99 8.25 -9.30
CA ASP A 108 -10.17 7.26 -10.01
C ASP A 108 -10.96 6.35 -10.97
N PHE A 109 -12.23 6.11 -10.68
CA PHE A 109 -13.15 5.38 -11.58
C PHE A 109 -13.91 6.30 -12.54
N GLY A 110 -13.47 7.55 -12.66
CA GLY A 110 -14.02 8.58 -13.53
C GLY A 110 -15.23 9.32 -12.94
N VAL A 111 -15.40 10.56 -13.40
CA VAL A 111 -16.44 11.53 -12.97
C VAL A 111 -17.87 10.96 -12.98
N LYS A 112 -18.17 10.05 -13.93
CA LYS A 112 -19.48 9.39 -14.03
C LYS A 112 -19.74 8.42 -12.88
N GLN A 113 -18.73 7.67 -12.46
CA GLN A 113 -18.85 6.74 -11.34
C GLN A 113 -18.96 7.50 -10.02
N PHE A 114 -18.07 8.49 -9.79
CA PHE A 114 -18.14 9.41 -8.65
C PHE A 114 -19.56 9.96 -8.48
N ARG A 115 -20.16 10.50 -9.55
CA ARG A 115 -21.55 11.01 -9.55
C ARG A 115 -22.59 9.97 -9.14
N SER A 116 -22.44 8.71 -9.58
CA SER A 116 -23.36 7.63 -9.20
C SER A 116 -23.20 7.18 -7.75
N LEU A 117 -22.01 7.34 -7.16
CA LEU A 117 -21.75 7.04 -5.75
C LEU A 117 -22.20 8.19 -4.84
N ALA A 118 -21.83 9.43 -5.18
CA ALA A 118 -22.22 10.63 -4.44
C ALA A 118 -23.74 10.81 -4.35
N GLN A 119 -24.50 10.39 -5.38
CA GLN A 119 -25.97 10.37 -5.36
C GLN A 119 -26.60 9.31 -4.44
N LYS A 120 -25.81 8.38 -3.90
CA LYS A 120 -26.23 7.36 -2.93
C LYS A 120 -25.72 7.67 -1.52
N CYS A 121 -24.88 8.70 -1.37
CA CYS A 121 -24.54 9.25 -0.07
C CYS A 121 -25.71 10.08 0.46
N ASP A 122 -25.99 9.99 1.76
CA ASP A 122 -27.06 10.77 2.40
C ASP A 122 -26.66 12.24 2.68
N PHE A 123 -25.50 12.66 2.16
CA PHE A 123 -24.86 13.96 2.39
C PHE A 123 -24.28 14.57 1.09
N PRO A 124 -24.16 15.90 1.01
CA PRO A 124 -23.56 16.59 -0.13
C PRO A 124 -22.03 16.43 -0.17
N TRP A 125 -21.52 16.36 -1.40
CA TRP A 125 -20.10 16.43 -1.72
C TRP A 125 -19.74 17.84 -2.23
N LEU A 126 -18.61 18.38 -1.77
CA LEU A 126 -18.18 19.75 -2.04
C LEU A 126 -16.88 19.83 -2.86
N LEU A 127 -16.87 20.70 -3.86
CA LEU A 127 -15.71 21.06 -4.68
C LEU A 127 -15.94 22.44 -5.31
N ALA A 128 -15.38 23.51 -4.74
CA ALA A 128 -15.69 24.88 -5.15
C ALA A 128 -14.79 25.42 -6.29
N ASN A 129 -13.58 24.87 -6.43
CA ASN A 129 -12.50 25.50 -7.19
C ASN A 129 -11.98 24.68 -8.39
N VAL A 130 -12.62 23.56 -8.74
CA VAL A 130 -12.42 22.85 -10.01
C VAL A 130 -13.75 22.81 -10.76
N LEU A 131 -13.81 23.50 -11.90
CA LEU A 131 -15.02 23.67 -12.69
C LEU A 131 -14.94 22.88 -14.00
N ASP A 132 -16.10 22.42 -14.47
CA ASP A 132 -16.29 21.64 -15.69
C ASP A 132 -17.13 22.45 -16.71
N PRO A 133 -16.48 23.19 -17.64
CA PRO A 133 -17.17 24.01 -18.62
C PRO A 133 -18.13 23.24 -19.53
N GLN A 134 -17.95 21.92 -19.68
CA GLN A 134 -18.85 21.06 -20.47
C GLN A 134 -20.24 20.92 -19.83
N HIS A 135 -20.38 21.32 -18.56
CA HIS A 135 -21.65 21.37 -17.83
C HIS A 135 -22.09 22.80 -17.47
N GLY A 136 -21.26 23.80 -17.74
CA GLY A 136 -21.54 25.23 -17.56
C GLY A 136 -20.33 25.96 -16.96
N PRO A 137 -20.16 27.27 -17.24
CA PRO A 137 -18.92 28.00 -16.92
C PRO A 137 -18.61 28.14 -15.42
N ASP A 138 -19.56 27.81 -14.54
CA ASP A 138 -19.41 27.91 -13.09
C ASP A 138 -19.90 26.65 -12.35
N VAL A 139 -20.04 25.52 -13.06
CA VAL A 139 -20.46 24.23 -12.51
C VAL A 139 -19.24 23.43 -12.04
N PRO A 140 -19.20 22.95 -10.78
CA PRO A 140 -18.14 22.08 -10.31
C PRO A 140 -18.02 20.76 -11.06
N LEU A 141 -16.79 20.25 -11.13
CA LEU A 141 -16.50 18.88 -11.55
C LEU A 141 -17.35 17.88 -10.74
N GLY A 142 -17.85 16.85 -11.42
CA GLY A 142 -18.73 15.87 -10.78
C GLY A 142 -20.10 16.40 -10.36
N LYS A 143 -20.47 17.64 -10.70
CA LYS A 143 -21.69 18.31 -10.19
C LYS A 143 -21.78 18.33 -8.66
N ALA A 144 -20.62 18.36 -7.99
CA ALA A 144 -20.54 18.66 -6.56
C ALA A 144 -21.11 20.07 -6.27
N LEU A 145 -21.45 20.33 -5.01
CA LEU A 145 -21.77 21.69 -4.57
C LEU A 145 -20.46 22.47 -4.35
N LYS A 146 -20.51 23.80 -4.38
CA LYS A 146 -19.37 24.63 -3.96
C LYS A 146 -19.30 24.74 -2.44
N THR A 147 -20.47 24.95 -1.85
CA THR A 147 -20.67 25.22 -0.43
C THR A 147 -21.95 24.54 0.04
N VAL A 148 -22.08 24.40 1.36
CA VAL A 148 -23.34 24.09 2.03
C VAL A 148 -23.46 24.90 3.32
N MET A 149 -24.69 25.22 3.72
CA MET A 149 -24.99 25.80 5.03
C MET A 149 -25.55 24.68 5.92
N LEU A 150 -24.79 24.23 6.91
CA LEU A 150 -25.28 23.34 7.96
C LEU A 150 -25.94 24.18 9.05
N THR A 151 -26.98 23.64 9.71
CA THR A 151 -27.63 24.28 10.85
C THR A 151 -27.61 23.32 12.03
N ALA A 152 -26.93 23.69 13.10
CA ALA A 152 -26.85 22.89 14.32
C ALA A 152 -28.19 22.85 15.07
N SER A 153 -28.34 21.91 16.00
CA SER A 153 -29.60 21.69 16.73
C SER A 153 -30.05 22.85 17.62
N ASN A 154 -29.16 23.80 17.91
CA ASN A 154 -29.42 25.06 18.63
C ASN A 154 -29.63 26.26 17.69
N GLY A 155 -29.72 26.04 16.37
CA GLY A 155 -29.99 27.07 15.36
C GLY A 155 -28.75 27.79 14.81
N ILE A 156 -27.56 27.53 15.36
CA ILE A 156 -26.29 28.11 14.90
C ILE A 156 -25.99 27.59 13.48
N LYS A 157 -25.63 28.51 12.58
CA LYS A 157 -25.33 28.22 11.17
C LYS A 157 -23.83 28.06 10.93
N ILE A 158 -23.44 27.07 10.13
CA ILE A 158 -22.06 26.76 9.76
C ILE A 158 -21.96 26.71 8.24
N GLY A 159 -21.19 27.63 7.67
CA GLY A 159 -20.89 27.64 6.23
C GLY A 159 -19.69 26.76 5.93
N VAL A 160 -19.84 25.79 5.03
CA VAL A 160 -18.77 24.87 4.63
C VAL A 160 -18.42 25.08 3.16
N ILE A 161 -17.12 25.13 2.84
CA ILE A 161 -16.58 25.32 1.48
C ILE A 161 -15.68 24.13 1.14
N GLY A 162 -15.89 23.45 0.01
CA GLY A 162 -15.00 22.37 -0.46
C GLY A 162 -13.85 22.91 -1.31
N LEU A 163 -12.58 22.58 -1.02
CA LEU A 163 -11.44 23.09 -1.79
C LEU A 163 -10.31 22.05 -1.98
N VAL A 164 -9.78 21.94 -3.20
CA VAL A 164 -8.65 21.04 -3.54
C VAL A 164 -7.45 21.82 -4.09
N GLU A 165 -6.24 21.26 -3.99
CA GLU A 165 -5.02 21.89 -4.52
C GLU A 165 -4.94 21.79 -6.05
N ARG A 166 -3.91 22.36 -6.69
CA ARG A 166 -3.83 22.32 -8.17
C ARG A 166 -3.29 20.97 -8.64
N GLU A 167 -2.23 20.55 -7.96
CA GLU A 167 -1.44 19.35 -8.15
C GLU A 167 -2.30 18.07 -8.04
N TRP A 168 -3.41 18.17 -7.29
CA TRP A 168 -4.52 17.20 -7.23
C TRP A 168 -4.98 16.72 -8.62
N LEU A 169 -5.06 17.62 -9.61
CA LEU A 169 -5.51 17.29 -10.97
C LEU A 169 -4.57 16.30 -11.67
N ASP A 170 -3.26 16.40 -11.42
CA ASP A 170 -2.24 15.60 -12.08
C ASP A 170 -2.17 14.16 -11.52
N THR A 171 -2.72 13.95 -10.31
CA THR A 171 -2.79 12.64 -9.63
C THR A 171 -3.95 11.74 -10.07
N ILE A 172 -4.90 12.27 -10.86
CA ILE A 172 -6.12 11.56 -11.24
C ILE A 172 -5.95 10.91 -12.61
N ASN A 173 -6.25 9.60 -12.68
CA ASN A 173 -6.04 8.78 -13.88
C ASN A 173 -6.81 9.29 -15.12
N SER A 174 -8.05 9.77 -14.94
CA SER A 174 -8.92 10.22 -16.03
C SER A 174 -9.79 11.40 -15.61
N LEU A 175 -9.54 12.55 -16.23
CA LEU A 175 -10.33 13.77 -16.10
C LEU A 175 -10.84 14.23 -17.47
N PRO A 176 -11.98 14.96 -17.54
CA PRO A 176 -12.36 15.67 -18.75
C PRO A 176 -11.28 16.68 -19.16
N PRO A 177 -11.11 16.97 -20.47
CA PRO A 177 -10.29 18.11 -20.91
C PRO A 177 -10.93 19.44 -20.49
N ASP A 178 -10.12 20.50 -20.53
CA ASP A 178 -10.51 21.90 -20.37
C ASP A 178 -11.12 22.29 -19.00
N LEU A 179 -10.77 21.55 -17.93
CA LEU A 179 -11.15 21.91 -16.56
C LEU A 179 -10.54 23.26 -16.14
N VAL A 180 -11.35 24.08 -15.46
CA VAL A 180 -10.94 25.40 -14.97
C VAL A 180 -10.65 25.33 -13.48
N TYR A 181 -9.37 25.41 -13.12
CA TYR A 181 -8.91 25.52 -11.74
C TYR A 181 -8.92 26.98 -11.26
N LYS A 182 -9.55 27.23 -10.11
CA LYS A 182 -9.50 28.49 -9.35
C LYS A 182 -8.57 28.31 -8.14
N SER A 183 -7.82 29.36 -7.80
CA SER A 183 -6.93 29.36 -6.63
C SER A 183 -7.72 29.20 -5.33
N VAL A 184 -7.35 28.20 -4.50
CA VAL A 184 -7.93 27.91 -3.18
C VAL A 184 -8.21 29.17 -2.36
N SER A 185 -7.18 29.98 -2.08
CA SER A 185 -7.31 31.20 -1.27
C SER A 185 -8.15 32.30 -1.93
N ALA A 186 -8.25 32.30 -3.27
CA ALA A 186 -9.11 33.24 -3.99
C ALA A 186 -10.58 32.82 -3.90
N THR A 187 -10.87 31.53 -4.07
CA THR A 187 -12.21 30.96 -3.91
C THR A 187 -12.71 31.09 -2.46
N ALA A 188 -11.85 30.86 -1.46
CA ALA A 188 -12.20 31.10 -0.05
C ALA A 188 -12.58 32.57 0.21
N LYS A 189 -11.80 33.52 -0.31
CA LYS A 189 -12.09 34.97 -0.25
C LYS A 189 -13.36 35.39 -0.98
N GLU A 190 -13.77 34.64 -2.00
CA GLU A 190 -15.00 34.90 -2.76
C GLU A 190 -16.25 34.35 -2.04
N LEU A 191 -16.14 33.18 -1.42
CA LEU A 191 -17.30 32.42 -0.92
C LEU A 191 -17.55 32.58 0.58
N ALA A 192 -16.51 32.73 1.41
CA ALA A 192 -16.69 32.90 2.85
C ALA A 192 -17.50 34.17 3.22
N PRO A 193 -17.29 35.35 2.59
CA PRO A 193 -18.11 36.53 2.89
C PRO A 193 -19.59 36.33 2.54
N LYS A 194 -19.89 35.67 1.42
CA LYS A 194 -21.26 35.35 1.00
C LYS A 194 -21.97 34.46 2.03
N LEU A 195 -21.27 33.42 2.51
CA LEU A 195 -21.79 32.55 3.57
C LEU A 195 -22.00 33.31 4.90
N ARG A 196 -21.12 34.27 5.24
CA ARG A 196 -21.33 35.16 6.40
C ARG A 196 -22.57 36.06 6.23
N GLU A 197 -22.77 36.61 5.04
CA GLU A 197 -23.97 37.41 4.68
C GLU A 197 -25.27 36.58 4.76
N ASP A 198 -25.23 35.31 4.36
CA ASP A 198 -26.32 34.32 4.53
C ASP A 198 -26.51 33.86 6.00
N GLY A 199 -25.65 34.34 6.91
CA GLY A 199 -25.74 34.17 8.36
C GLY A 199 -24.90 33.07 8.96
N ALA A 200 -23.84 32.58 8.30
CA ALA A 200 -22.90 31.61 8.89
C ALA A 200 -22.12 32.21 10.07
N GLU A 201 -22.16 31.55 11.23
CA GLU A 201 -21.46 31.96 12.44
C GLU A 201 -20.10 31.28 12.61
N ILE A 202 -19.89 30.13 11.96
CA ILE A 202 -18.57 29.54 11.66
C ILE A 202 -18.41 29.33 10.15
N ILE A 203 -17.21 29.56 9.61
CA ILE A 203 -16.78 29.13 8.27
C ILE A 203 -15.74 28.01 8.39
N ILE A 204 -16.05 26.89 7.74
CA ILE A 204 -15.15 25.74 7.61
C ILE A 204 -14.71 25.62 6.15
N ALA A 205 -13.40 25.65 5.90
CA ALA A 205 -12.84 25.13 4.66
C ALA A 205 -12.59 23.63 4.84
N LEU A 206 -13.40 22.81 4.17
CA LEU A 206 -13.23 21.36 4.12
C LEU A 206 -12.37 21.06 2.89
N THR A 207 -11.13 20.64 3.10
CA THR A 207 -10.09 20.64 2.07
C THR A 207 -9.56 19.25 1.79
N HIS A 208 -9.24 18.95 0.54
CA HIS A 208 -8.43 17.79 0.18
C HIS A 208 -7.12 18.27 -0.45
N GLN A 209 -6.16 18.57 0.42
CA GLN A 209 -4.90 19.24 0.12
C GLN A 209 -3.81 18.77 1.07
N ARG A 210 -2.57 18.78 0.60
CA ARG A 210 -1.37 18.64 1.45
C ARG A 210 -1.23 19.82 2.41
N GLU A 211 -0.60 19.55 3.55
CA GLU A 211 -0.34 20.51 4.61
C GLU A 211 0.22 21.85 4.13
N PRO A 212 1.24 21.92 3.25
CA PRO A 212 1.79 23.20 2.84
C PRO A 212 0.76 24.07 2.10
N ASN A 213 -0.24 23.47 1.45
CA ASN A 213 -1.31 24.17 0.77
C ASN A 213 -2.46 24.56 1.72
N ASP A 214 -2.81 23.74 2.72
CA ASP A 214 -3.71 24.12 3.82
C ASP A 214 -3.14 25.28 4.66
N ASN A 215 -1.86 25.20 5.04
CA ASN A 215 -1.19 26.24 5.83
C ASN A 215 -1.14 27.56 5.04
N LYS A 216 -0.77 27.49 3.76
CA LYS A 216 -0.78 28.60 2.80
C LYS A 216 -2.18 29.15 2.53
N LEU A 217 -3.25 28.36 2.67
CA LEU A 217 -4.62 28.86 2.67
C LEU A 217 -4.82 29.78 3.88
N ALA A 218 -4.58 29.27 5.09
CA ALA A 218 -4.73 30.03 6.34
C ALA A 218 -3.86 31.31 6.38
N GLU A 219 -2.59 31.23 5.94
CA GLU A 219 -1.69 32.38 5.81
C GLU A 219 -2.19 33.45 4.84
N LYS A 220 -2.78 33.03 3.71
CA LYS A 220 -3.22 33.96 2.66
C LYS A 220 -4.62 34.50 2.87
N THR A 221 -5.38 33.97 3.82
CA THR A 221 -6.69 34.50 4.25
C THR A 221 -6.55 35.43 5.44
N PRO A 222 -7.30 36.56 5.51
CA PRO A 222 -7.37 37.38 6.72
C PRO A 222 -7.88 36.58 7.93
N GLU A 223 -7.45 36.97 9.14
CA GLU A 223 -7.97 36.41 10.40
C GLU A 223 -9.51 36.50 10.43
N GLY A 224 -10.18 35.40 10.80
CA GLY A 224 -11.64 35.33 10.92
C GLY A 224 -12.41 35.15 9.60
N LEU A 225 -11.72 35.08 8.44
CA LEU A 225 -12.38 34.71 7.18
C LEU A 225 -12.77 33.22 7.17
N VAL A 226 -11.90 32.37 7.71
CA VAL A 226 -12.09 30.93 7.90
C VAL A 226 -11.70 30.62 9.35
N ASP A 227 -12.51 29.85 10.07
CA ASP A 227 -12.24 29.51 11.47
C ASP A 227 -11.50 28.15 11.56
N LEU A 228 -11.93 27.18 10.73
CA LEU A 228 -11.36 25.84 10.64
C LEU A 228 -10.99 25.51 9.18
N VAL A 229 -9.78 25.01 8.96
CA VAL A 229 -9.36 24.24 7.77
C VAL A 229 -9.27 22.78 8.18
N LEU A 230 -10.11 21.94 7.59
CA LEU A 230 -10.21 20.51 7.87
C LEU A 230 -9.72 19.73 6.63
N GLY A 231 -8.47 19.27 6.68
CA GLY A 231 -7.71 18.74 5.55
C GLY A 231 -7.66 17.22 5.44
N GLY A 232 -6.88 16.74 4.45
CA GLY A 232 -6.69 15.32 4.12
C GLY A 232 -5.40 15.07 3.34
N HIS A 233 -5.40 14.10 2.43
CA HIS A 233 -4.35 13.74 1.43
C HIS A 233 -3.03 13.19 1.99
N ASP A 234 -2.59 13.64 3.16
CA ASP A 234 -1.25 13.43 3.72
C ASP A 234 -1.10 12.18 4.62
N HIS A 235 -2.22 11.55 5.01
CA HIS A 235 -2.32 10.31 5.80
C HIS A 235 -1.70 10.32 7.20
N TYR A 236 -1.33 11.49 7.73
CA TYR A 236 -0.92 11.65 9.13
C TYR A 236 -1.85 12.59 9.90
N TYR A 237 -1.91 12.42 11.22
CA TYR A 237 -2.60 13.35 12.10
C TYR A 237 -1.71 14.56 12.40
N GLN A 238 -2.24 15.78 12.24
CA GLN A 238 -1.55 17.00 12.62
C GLN A 238 -2.53 18.14 12.90
N HIS A 239 -2.19 18.98 13.87
CA HIS A 239 -2.92 20.22 14.20
C HIS A 239 -1.96 21.41 14.23
N SER A 240 -2.38 22.55 13.69
CA SER A 240 -1.70 23.83 13.84
C SER A 240 -2.71 24.99 13.98
N LEU A 241 -2.25 26.14 14.44
CA LEU A 241 -3.02 27.38 14.54
C LEU A 241 -2.28 28.48 13.79
N ILE A 242 -2.84 28.92 12.66
CA ILE A 242 -2.20 29.82 11.70
C ILE A 242 -3.14 30.99 11.45
N ASN A 243 -2.69 32.22 11.74
CA ASN A 243 -3.46 33.45 11.55
C ASN A 243 -4.89 33.39 12.17
N GLY A 244 -5.02 32.78 13.34
CA GLY A 244 -6.30 32.56 14.03
C GLY A 244 -7.17 31.43 13.46
N THR A 245 -6.76 30.79 12.37
CA THR A 245 -7.44 29.63 11.77
C THR A 245 -6.83 28.33 12.29
N HIS A 246 -7.65 27.39 12.76
CA HIS A 246 -7.16 26.04 13.09
C HIS A 246 -7.01 25.22 11.80
N VAL A 247 -5.83 24.66 11.55
CA VAL A 247 -5.59 23.72 10.46
C VAL A 247 -5.44 22.32 11.06
N LEU A 248 -6.25 21.37 10.59
CA LEU A 248 -6.37 20.05 11.20
C LEU A 248 -6.52 18.95 10.15
N ARG A 249 -5.79 17.85 10.35
CA ARG A 249 -5.96 16.59 9.62
C ARG A 249 -5.91 15.41 10.59
N SER A 250 -6.68 14.37 10.28
CA SER A 250 -7.11 13.34 11.22
C SER A 250 -6.59 11.94 10.88
N GLY A 251 -5.43 11.83 10.21
CA GLY A 251 -4.80 10.53 9.91
C GLY A 251 -5.25 9.90 8.60
N SER A 252 -5.52 8.59 8.62
CA SER A 252 -5.98 7.76 7.48
C SER A 252 -6.70 6.49 7.97
N ASP A 253 -7.39 5.78 7.08
CA ASP A 253 -7.88 4.39 7.22
C ASP A 253 -8.60 4.09 8.55
N PHE A 254 -9.41 5.05 9.01
CA PHE A 254 -10.13 4.98 10.28
C PHE A 254 -9.22 4.75 11.51
N LYS A 255 -7.90 4.96 11.41
CA LYS A 255 -6.93 4.81 12.51
C LYS A 255 -7.08 5.92 13.54
N GLN A 256 -7.53 7.09 13.11
CA GLN A 256 -7.60 8.32 13.88
C GLN A 256 -8.88 9.11 13.59
N LEU A 257 -9.33 9.87 14.58
CA LEU A 257 -10.51 10.74 14.54
C LEU A 257 -10.21 12.01 15.35
N SER A 258 -10.65 13.16 14.86
CA SER A 258 -10.70 14.39 15.66
C SER A 258 -12.11 14.67 16.18
N TYR A 259 -12.24 14.89 17.48
CA TYR A 259 -13.41 15.49 18.09
C TYR A 259 -13.11 16.96 18.42
N ILE A 260 -13.97 17.87 17.96
CA ILE A 260 -13.78 19.32 18.08
C ILE A 260 -15.00 19.90 18.80
N GLU A 261 -14.76 20.62 19.87
CA GLU A 261 -15.76 21.46 20.53
C GLU A 261 -15.46 22.93 20.25
N ALA A 262 -16.48 23.71 19.91
CA ALA A 262 -16.38 25.16 19.80
C ALA A 262 -17.32 25.85 20.81
N ARG A 263 -16.84 26.92 21.43
CA ARG A 263 -17.55 27.79 22.37
C ARG A 263 -17.39 29.24 21.93
N ARG A 264 -18.43 30.06 21.98
CA ARG A 264 -18.27 31.51 21.75
C ARG A 264 -17.39 32.12 22.83
N ARG A 265 -16.47 33.00 22.45
CA ARG A 265 -15.59 33.67 23.41
C ARG A 265 -16.38 34.70 24.22
N PRO A 266 -16.34 34.68 25.57
CA PRO A 266 -17.08 35.64 26.40
C PRO A 266 -16.74 37.12 26.16
N SER A 267 -15.58 37.42 25.59
CA SER A 267 -15.13 38.79 25.27
C SER A 267 -15.51 39.28 23.88
N ASP A 268 -15.91 38.39 22.97
CA ASP A 268 -16.21 38.68 21.56
C ASP A 268 -17.05 37.52 20.99
N ASP A 269 -18.37 37.73 20.87
CA ASP A 269 -19.36 36.71 20.49
C ASP A 269 -19.26 36.25 19.03
N LYS A 270 -18.36 36.88 18.25
CA LYS A 270 -17.99 36.53 16.88
C LYS A 270 -16.73 35.68 16.79
N LYS A 271 -16.00 35.51 17.89
CA LYS A 271 -14.83 34.64 17.97
C LYS A 271 -15.14 33.36 18.75
N TRP A 272 -14.43 32.30 18.38
CA TRP A 272 -14.63 30.97 18.90
C TRP A 272 -13.36 30.49 19.62
N ASP A 273 -13.55 29.86 20.78
CA ASP A 273 -12.52 29.11 21.48
C ASP A 273 -12.77 27.62 21.27
N PHE A 274 -11.71 26.89 20.91
CA PHE A 274 -11.79 25.48 20.51
C PHE A 274 -11.12 24.55 21.53
N HIS A 275 -11.70 23.36 21.70
CA HIS A 275 -11.08 22.22 22.37
C HIS A 275 -11.05 21.05 21.39
N ILE A 276 -9.84 20.56 21.07
CA ILE A 276 -9.60 19.55 20.03
C ILE A 276 -8.97 18.32 20.66
N VAL A 277 -9.58 17.17 20.42
CA VAL A 277 -9.16 15.87 20.95
C VAL A 277 -8.93 14.90 19.81
N ARG A 278 -7.71 14.38 19.70
CA ARG A 278 -7.38 13.20 18.90
C ARG A 278 -7.85 11.94 19.61
N ARG A 279 -8.39 11.00 18.84
CA ARG A 279 -8.72 9.65 19.25
C ARG A 279 -8.04 8.65 18.33
N ASP A 280 -7.20 7.79 18.89
CA ASP A 280 -6.65 6.64 18.17
C ASP A 280 -7.60 5.44 18.30
N ILE A 281 -7.83 4.75 17.19
CA ILE A 281 -8.75 3.62 17.10
C ILE A 281 -7.96 2.31 17.31
N VAL A 282 -7.90 1.88 18.56
CA VAL A 282 -7.08 0.73 19.01
C VAL A 282 -7.86 -0.59 19.09
N ALA A 283 -7.15 -1.72 19.11
CA ALA A 283 -7.76 -3.05 19.02
C ALA A 283 -8.72 -3.38 20.18
N ASP A 284 -8.46 -2.82 21.36
CA ASP A 284 -9.28 -2.95 22.59
C ASP A 284 -10.64 -2.24 22.49
N ILE A 285 -10.85 -1.37 21.49
CA ILE A 285 -12.17 -0.81 21.22
C ILE A 285 -13.05 -1.93 20.64
N PRO A 286 -14.23 -2.21 21.21
CA PRO A 286 -15.14 -3.19 20.64
C PRO A 286 -15.68 -2.68 19.28
N PRO A 287 -15.85 -3.55 18.28
CA PRO A 287 -16.53 -3.18 17.04
C PRO A 287 -18.01 -2.89 17.31
N ASP A 288 -18.58 -1.96 16.54
CA ASP A 288 -20.01 -1.70 16.49
C ASP A 288 -20.71 -2.83 15.70
N ASP A 289 -21.78 -3.41 16.25
CA ASP A 289 -22.42 -4.61 15.69
C ASP A 289 -23.07 -4.36 14.32
N GLU A 290 -23.64 -3.18 14.08
CA GLU A 290 -24.29 -2.84 12.80
C GLU A 290 -23.24 -2.61 11.72
N MET A 291 -22.23 -1.80 12.01
CA MET A 291 -21.12 -1.56 11.09
C MET A 291 -20.31 -2.84 10.84
N ALA A 292 -20.13 -3.70 11.84
CA ALA A 292 -19.47 -5.01 11.66
C ALA A 292 -20.23 -5.90 10.66
N GLN A 293 -21.56 -5.93 10.72
CA GLN A 293 -22.39 -6.65 9.74
C GLN A 293 -22.30 -6.06 8.33
N VAL A 294 -22.22 -4.72 8.21
CA VAL A 294 -21.99 -4.05 6.92
C VAL A 294 -20.61 -4.44 6.34
N VAL A 295 -19.54 -4.33 7.13
CA VAL A 295 -18.18 -4.70 6.72
C VAL A 295 -18.10 -6.19 6.38
N GLU A 296 -18.70 -7.08 7.18
CA GLU A 296 -18.75 -8.51 6.88
C GLU A 296 -19.47 -8.80 5.57
N LYS A 297 -20.65 -8.21 5.34
CA LYS A 297 -21.40 -8.38 4.09
C LYS A 297 -20.61 -7.93 2.85
N LEU A 298 -19.83 -6.85 2.97
CA LEU A 298 -18.97 -6.35 1.89
C LEU A 298 -17.76 -7.26 1.64
N THR A 299 -17.11 -7.74 2.70
CA THR A 299 -15.83 -8.48 2.62
C THR A 299 -16.00 -10.00 2.43
N THR A 300 -17.14 -10.59 2.82
CA THR A 300 -17.35 -12.07 2.88
C THR A 300 -16.98 -12.78 1.58
N SER A 301 -17.39 -12.24 0.42
CA SER A 301 -17.13 -12.85 -0.89
C SER A 301 -15.64 -12.87 -1.29
N LEU A 302 -14.82 -12.06 -0.61
CA LEU A 302 -13.39 -11.89 -0.87
C LEU A 302 -12.52 -12.59 0.18
N LYS A 303 -12.94 -12.52 1.45
CA LYS A 303 -12.21 -12.96 2.66
C LYS A 303 -11.50 -14.30 2.52
N ASP A 304 -12.22 -15.37 2.14
CA ASP A 304 -11.68 -16.74 2.01
C ASP A 304 -10.56 -16.89 0.96
N LYS A 305 -10.55 -16.03 -0.07
CA LYS A 305 -9.48 -16.03 -1.09
C LYS A 305 -8.27 -15.21 -0.64
N LEU A 306 -8.52 -14.13 0.10
CA LEU A 306 -7.55 -13.11 0.46
C LEU A 306 -6.76 -13.42 1.75
N GLU A 307 -7.39 -14.09 2.70
CA GLU A 307 -6.74 -14.60 3.92
C GLU A 307 -5.74 -15.74 3.66
N LYS A 308 -5.63 -16.21 2.42
CA LYS A 308 -4.69 -17.28 2.05
C LYS A 308 -3.24 -16.83 2.29
N PRO A 309 -2.42 -17.61 3.02
CA PRO A 309 -1.00 -17.32 3.18
C PRO A 309 -0.30 -17.46 1.83
N LEU A 310 0.37 -16.38 1.41
CA LEU A 310 1.11 -16.32 0.17
C LEU A 310 2.57 -16.70 0.40
N GLY A 311 3.19 -16.12 1.44
CA GLY A 311 4.58 -16.35 1.81
C GLY A 311 4.88 -15.94 3.25
N TYR A 312 6.16 -15.75 3.55
CA TYR A 312 6.64 -15.27 4.84
C TYR A 312 7.75 -14.24 4.65
N THR A 313 7.82 -13.24 5.51
CA THR A 313 8.97 -12.33 5.63
C THR A 313 9.69 -12.52 6.97
N ALA A 314 11.02 -12.47 6.94
CA ALA A 314 11.87 -12.55 8.14
C ALA A 314 12.07 -11.18 8.82
N SER A 315 11.83 -10.09 8.08
CA SER A 315 12.00 -8.71 8.53
C SER A 315 10.70 -7.93 8.38
N PRO A 316 10.45 -6.89 9.19
CA PRO A 316 9.32 -6.00 8.96
C PRO A 316 9.45 -5.30 7.61
N LEU A 317 8.36 -5.19 6.84
CA LEU A 317 8.32 -4.45 5.56
C LEU A 317 7.60 -3.11 5.77
N ASP A 318 8.31 -2.00 5.58
CA ASP A 318 7.80 -0.66 5.90
C ASP A 318 7.13 -0.02 4.68
N ALA A 319 5.80 -0.06 4.64
CA ALA A 319 4.95 0.47 3.58
C ALA A 319 4.20 1.75 3.98
N ARG A 320 4.62 2.41 5.07
CA ARG A 320 3.99 3.65 5.55
C ARG A 320 4.13 4.77 4.54
N PHE A 321 3.05 5.53 4.32
CA PHE A 321 2.98 6.65 3.37
C PHE A 321 4.15 7.62 3.55
N THR A 322 4.38 8.07 4.78
CA THR A 322 5.47 9.00 5.14
C THR A 322 6.87 8.43 4.93
N THR A 323 7.04 7.11 4.99
CA THR A 323 8.36 6.48 4.77
C THR A 323 8.64 6.34 3.28
N VAL A 324 7.73 5.71 2.53
CA VAL A 324 7.96 5.44 1.10
C VAL A 324 8.07 6.71 0.26
N ARG A 325 7.50 7.84 0.73
CA ARG A 325 7.54 9.15 0.05
C ARG A 325 8.67 10.10 0.50
N LEU A 326 9.49 9.71 1.48
CA LEU A 326 10.63 10.52 1.96
C LEU A 326 11.98 9.83 1.87
N LYS A 327 12.01 8.49 1.79
CA LYS A 327 13.25 7.72 1.82
C LYS A 327 13.08 6.35 1.16
N GLU A 328 14.22 5.73 0.91
CA GLU A 328 14.31 4.32 0.55
C GLU A 328 13.55 3.45 1.56
N SER A 329 12.78 2.47 1.06
CA SER A 329 12.00 1.55 1.87
C SER A 329 12.30 0.11 1.45
N ASN A 330 12.41 -0.81 2.40
CA ASN A 330 12.75 -2.20 2.08
C ASN A 330 11.65 -2.93 1.29
N ILE A 331 10.39 -2.49 1.37
CA ILE A 331 9.32 -2.98 0.50
C ILE A 331 9.43 -2.41 -0.93
N GLY A 332 9.84 -1.15 -1.08
CA GLY A 332 10.13 -0.54 -2.36
C GLY A 332 11.28 -1.26 -3.06
N ASN A 333 12.40 -1.47 -2.37
CA ASN A 333 13.54 -2.23 -2.88
C ASN A 333 13.12 -3.64 -3.33
N PHE A 334 12.43 -4.40 -2.46
CA PHE A 334 11.96 -5.74 -2.77
C PHE A 334 11.09 -5.79 -4.04
N VAL A 335 10.22 -4.80 -4.24
CA VAL A 335 9.34 -4.75 -5.41
C VAL A 335 10.08 -4.30 -6.67
N CYS A 336 10.94 -3.27 -6.57
CA CYS A 336 11.77 -2.83 -7.69
C CYS A 336 12.76 -3.91 -8.13
N ASP A 337 13.34 -4.68 -7.20
CA ASP A 337 14.18 -5.84 -7.49
C ASP A 337 13.39 -6.90 -8.28
N LEU A 338 12.18 -7.24 -7.83
CA LEU A 338 11.33 -8.21 -8.54
C LEU A 338 10.95 -7.73 -9.94
N MET A 339 10.55 -6.46 -10.09
CA MET A 339 10.24 -5.85 -11.39
C MET A 339 11.45 -5.92 -12.32
N ARG A 340 12.62 -5.48 -11.86
CA ARG A 340 13.87 -5.46 -12.63
C ARG A 340 14.30 -6.87 -13.06
N VAL A 341 14.32 -7.82 -12.12
CA VAL A 341 14.76 -9.20 -12.36
C VAL A 341 13.80 -9.95 -13.26
N HIS A 342 12.48 -9.74 -13.13
CA HIS A 342 11.49 -10.39 -14.00
C HIS A 342 11.70 -10.06 -15.48
N TYR A 343 11.99 -8.79 -15.77
CA TYR A 343 12.17 -8.28 -17.13
C TYR A 343 13.64 -8.22 -17.59
N ASN A 344 14.59 -8.62 -16.74
CA ASN A 344 16.03 -8.52 -16.98
C ASN A 344 16.45 -7.10 -17.44
N GLY A 345 15.93 -6.07 -16.78
CA GLY A 345 16.27 -4.67 -17.05
C GLY A 345 17.57 -4.22 -16.39
N ASP A 346 18.18 -3.16 -16.93
CA ASP A 346 19.40 -2.55 -16.36
C ASP A 346 19.11 -1.95 -14.98
N CYS A 347 17.93 -1.33 -14.81
CA CYS A 347 17.48 -0.71 -13.56
C CYS A 347 15.95 -0.68 -13.46
N CYS A 348 15.43 -0.37 -12.27
CA CYS A 348 14.00 -0.10 -12.05
C CYS A 348 13.79 1.20 -11.30
N LEU A 349 12.77 1.96 -11.72
CA LEU A 349 12.29 3.19 -11.07
C LEU A 349 10.78 3.11 -10.92
N MET A 350 10.30 3.23 -9.68
CA MET A 350 8.87 3.21 -9.34
C MET A 350 8.55 4.42 -8.46
N ALA A 351 7.55 5.21 -8.88
CA ALA A 351 6.94 6.25 -8.06
C ALA A 351 6.33 5.63 -6.79
N SER A 352 6.79 6.06 -5.62
CA SER A 352 6.36 5.57 -4.30
C SER A 352 4.85 5.64 -4.04
N GLY A 353 4.13 6.53 -4.73
CA GLY A 353 2.66 6.57 -4.74
C GLY A 353 1.99 5.25 -5.17
N THR A 354 2.74 4.35 -5.81
CA THR A 354 2.36 2.97 -6.14
C THR A 354 2.15 2.07 -4.90
N ILE A 355 2.85 2.36 -3.80
CA ILE A 355 2.79 1.60 -2.54
C ILE A 355 1.71 2.21 -1.64
N ARG A 356 0.64 1.45 -1.37
CA ARG A 356 -0.56 1.93 -0.66
C ARG A 356 -0.84 1.26 0.69
N GLY A 357 0.07 0.42 1.19
CA GLY A 357 -0.19 -0.39 2.39
C GLY A 357 -0.34 0.38 3.71
N ASP A 358 0.17 1.61 3.77
CA ASP A 358 0.22 2.54 4.91
C ASP A 358 0.39 1.89 6.31
N GLN A 359 1.27 0.88 6.38
CA GLN A 359 1.57 0.16 7.61
C GLN A 359 2.96 -0.47 7.55
N ILE A 360 3.40 -1.03 8.68
CA ILE A 360 4.54 -1.93 8.73
C ILE A 360 3.99 -3.36 8.76
N TYR A 361 4.25 -4.15 7.72
CA TYR A 361 3.93 -5.58 7.75
C TYR A 361 4.94 -6.29 8.64
N PRO A 362 4.54 -6.95 9.74
CA PRO A 362 5.48 -7.55 10.68
C PRO A 362 6.17 -8.81 10.12
N PRO A 363 7.29 -9.24 10.71
CA PRO A 363 7.85 -10.57 10.47
C PRO A 363 6.80 -11.66 10.67
N GLY A 364 6.74 -12.63 9.74
CA GLY A 364 5.74 -13.69 9.76
C GLY A 364 5.04 -13.88 8.43
N VAL A 365 3.78 -14.32 8.47
CA VAL A 365 2.96 -14.65 7.29
C VAL A 365 2.62 -13.37 6.51
N LEU A 366 2.91 -13.38 5.21
CA LEU A 366 2.31 -12.45 4.25
C LEU A 366 1.14 -13.15 3.55
N LYS A 367 -0.04 -12.55 3.60
CA LYS A 367 -1.28 -13.03 2.99
C LYS A 367 -1.48 -12.41 1.61
N LEU A 368 -2.39 -12.98 0.82
CA LEU A 368 -2.75 -12.38 -0.46
C LEU A 368 -3.36 -10.98 -0.29
N LYS A 369 -4.15 -10.76 0.77
CA LYS A 369 -4.73 -9.44 1.08
C LYS A 369 -3.66 -8.35 1.27
N ASP A 370 -2.55 -8.69 1.93
CA ASP A 370 -1.50 -7.73 2.27
C ASP A 370 -0.84 -7.19 0.99
N ILE A 371 -0.53 -8.07 0.03
CA ILE A 371 -0.01 -7.70 -1.29
C ILE A 371 -1.02 -6.91 -2.12
N MET A 372 -2.28 -7.31 -2.10
CA MET A 372 -3.33 -6.66 -2.89
C MET A 372 -3.68 -5.26 -2.37
N ASN A 373 -3.71 -5.07 -1.04
CA ASN A 373 -3.92 -3.76 -0.43
C ASN A 373 -2.68 -2.87 -0.60
N CYS A 374 -1.48 -3.44 -0.55
CA CYS A 374 -0.24 -2.69 -0.78
C CYS A 374 -0.06 -2.24 -2.24
N PHE A 375 -0.55 -3.03 -3.21
CA PHE A 375 -0.47 -2.77 -4.65
C PHE A 375 -1.84 -2.92 -5.34
N PRO A 376 -2.80 -2.01 -5.05
CA PRO A 376 -4.20 -2.13 -5.48
C PRO A 376 -4.44 -1.70 -6.93
N PHE A 377 -3.50 -0.95 -7.51
CA PHE A 377 -3.62 -0.42 -8.86
C PHE A 377 -3.44 -1.51 -9.94
N GLU A 378 -4.35 -1.52 -10.91
CA GLU A 378 -4.36 -2.43 -12.07
C GLU A 378 -3.46 -1.93 -13.22
N ASP A 379 -2.57 -0.96 -12.96
CA ASP A 379 -1.63 -0.39 -13.93
C ASP A 379 -0.39 -1.30 -14.10
N PRO A 380 -0.04 -1.70 -15.34
CA PRO A 380 0.97 -2.72 -15.60
C PRO A 380 2.40 -2.21 -15.46
N THR A 381 3.32 -3.15 -15.31
CA THR A 381 4.76 -2.90 -15.42
C THR A 381 5.16 -2.87 -16.89
N ILE A 382 5.80 -1.80 -17.32
CA ILE A 382 6.33 -1.62 -18.67
C ILE A 382 7.85 -1.67 -18.65
N VAL A 383 8.45 -1.90 -19.82
CA VAL A 383 9.90 -1.84 -20.01
C VAL A 383 10.17 -0.88 -21.14
N ILE A 384 10.93 0.18 -20.85
CA ILE A 384 11.22 1.26 -21.79
C ILE A 384 12.73 1.46 -21.94
N ARG A 385 13.15 1.84 -23.14
CA ARG A 385 14.53 2.21 -23.45
C ARG A 385 14.65 3.73 -23.45
N VAL A 386 15.39 4.26 -22.47
CA VAL A 386 15.58 5.70 -22.23
C VAL A 386 17.07 6.05 -22.24
N THR A 387 17.42 7.30 -22.53
CA THR A 387 18.79 7.81 -22.37
C THR A 387 19.11 8.05 -20.90
N GLY A 388 20.39 8.10 -20.54
CA GLY A 388 20.81 8.49 -19.20
C GLY A 388 20.34 9.91 -18.84
N ALA A 389 20.30 10.83 -19.81
CA ALA A 389 19.72 12.16 -19.63
C ALA A 389 18.23 12.12 -19.24
N ALA A 390 17.42 11.28 -19.90
CA ALA A 390 16.00 11.11 -19.56
C ALA A 390 15.80 10.46 -18.18
N LEU A 391 16.65 9.49 -17.82
CA LEU A 391 16.66 8.87 -16.49
C LEU A 391 17.07 9.85 -15.38
N LEU A 392 18.07 10.71 -15.63
CA LEU A 392 18.45 11.80 -14.71
C LEU A 392 17.30 12.79 -14.53
N ALA A 393 16.65 13.21 -15.62
CA ALA A 393 15.48 14.09 -15.55
C ALA A 393 14.30 13.45 -14.79
N ALA A 394 14.12 12.13 -14.89
CA ALA A 394 13.12 11.41 -14.10
C ALA A 394 13.45 11.41 -12.60
N LEU A 395 14.71 11.13 -12.23
CA LEU A 395 15.18 11.20 -10.84
C LEU A 395 15.08 12.63 -10.27
N GLU A 396 15.41 13.64 -11.06
CA GLU A 396 15.24 15.06 -10.74
C GLU A 396 13.77 15.39 -10.44
N ASN A 397 12.82 15.00 -11.30
CA ASN A 397 11.40 15.12 -10.99
C ASN A 397 11.02 14.37 -9.71
N SER A 398 11.54 13.15 -9.51
CA SER A 398 11.24 12.36 -8.31
C SER A 398 11.60 13.06 -6.99
N VAL A 399 12.64 13.91 -6.98
CA VAL A 399 13.05 14.66 -5.78
C VAL A 399 12.71 16.16 -5.82
N CYS A 400 12.11 16.67 -6.91
CA CYS A 400 11.92 18.11 -7.14
C CYS A 400 11.08 18.81 -6.07
N ALA A 401 10.14 18.08 -5.46
CA ALA A 401 9.20 18.57 -4.47
C ALA A 401 9.56 18.19 -3.01
N TYR A 402 10.59 17.37 -2.80
CA TYR A 402 11.04 16.96 -1.46
C TYR A 402 11.29 18.19 -0.55
N PRO A 403 10.90 18.18 0.73
CA PRO A 403 10.35 17.07 1.52
C PRO A 403 8.81 16.96 1.51
N ALA A 404 8.10 17.49 0.50
CA ALA A 404 6.67 17.22 0.36
C ALA A 404 6.43 15.72 0.12
N LEU A 405 5.34 15.18 0.68
CA LEU A 405 4.97 13.76 0.59
C LEU A 405 4.31 13.41 -0.76
N GLU A 406 4.99 13.76 -1.85
CA GLU A 406 4.54 13.50 -3.21
C GLU A 406 4.68 12.02 -3.61
N GLY A 407 3.72 11.50 -4.38
CA GLY A 407 3.79 10.14 -4.93
C GLY A 407 4.99 9.90 -5.85
N ARG A 408 5.55 10.96 -6.44
CA ARG A 408 6.69 10.91 -7.36
C ARG A 408 8.03 10.49 -6.72
N PHE A 409 8.15 10.52 -5.39
CA PHE A 409 9.41 10.15 -4.71
C PHE A 409 9.85 8.73 -5.11
N PRO A 410 11.14 8.49 -5.40
CA PRO A 410 11.55 7.28 -6.12
C PRO A 410 11.82 6.11 -5.17
N GLN A 411 11.29 4.94 -5.51
CA GLN A 411 11.80 3.65 -5.04
C GLN A 411 12.51 2.99 -6.22
N VAL A 412 13.68 2.37 -5.99
CA VAL A 412 14.61 1.99 -7.07
C VAL A 412 15.18 0.58 -6.92
N SER A 413 15.75 0.06 -8.00
CA SER A 413 16.65 -1.10 -7.98
C SER A 413 17.75 -0.93 -9.03
N ASP A 414 18.98 -1.24 -8.64
CA ASP A 414 20.24 -0.99 -9.38
C ASP A 414 20.49 0.49 -9.77
N ILE A 415 19.91 1.42 -9.00
CA ILE A 415 20.19 2.86 -9.07
C ILE A 415 20.72 3.32 -7.71
N GLU A 416 21.89 3.95 -7.69
CA GLU A 416 22.40 4.69 -6.53
C GLU A 416 22.41 6.19 -6.89
N PHE A 417 21.98 7.08 -6.00
CA PHE A 417 22.08 8.53 -6.21
C PHE A 417 22.17 9.30 -4.88
N GLU A 418 22.73 10.50 -4.93
CA GLU A 418 22.67 11.49 -3.85
C GLU A 418 21.94 12.73 -4.36
N PHE A 419 21.13 13.36 -3.51
CA PHE A 419 20.45 14.61 -3.82
C PHE A 419 20.52 15.63 -2.68
N ASP A 420 20.37 16.90 -3.02
CA ASP A 420 20.40 18.02 -2.09
C ASP A 420 19.07 18.80 -2.11
N PRO A 421 18.24 18.68 -1.05
CA PRO A 421 16.99 19.41 -0.93
C PRO A 421 17.11 20.94 -1.00
N SER A 422 18.28 21.50 -0.68
CA SER A 422 18.49 22.95 -0.67
C SER A 422 18.66 23.55 -2.07
N LEU A 423 18.95 22.71 -3.08
CA LEU A 423 19.07 23.15 -4.46
C LEU A 423 17.68 23.35 -5.11
N PRO A 424 17.59 24.21 -6.16
CA PRO A 424 16.35 24.43 -6.88
C PRO A 424 15.75 23.13 -7.42
N PRO A 425 14.41 23.03 -7.54
CA PRO A 425 13.76 21.90 -8.20
C PRO A 425 14.38 21.59 -9.57
N ASN A 426 14.47 20.30 -9.89
CA ASN A 426 15.11 19.74 -11.08
C ASN A 426 16.62 20.01 -11.23
N HIS A 427 17.31 20.43 -10.16
CA HIS A 427 18.76 20.58 -10.08
C HIS A 427 19.30 20.06 -8.74
N ARG A 428 18.70 18.99 -8.21
CA ARG A 428 18.96 18.46 -6.87
C ARG A 428 19.87 17.25 -6.86
N ILE A 429 19.95 16.48 -7.93
CA ILE A 429 20.80 15.29 -8.02
C ILE A 429 22.27 15.71 -8.11
N LYS A 430 23.11 15.21 -7.18
CA LYS A 430 24.55 15.48 -7.16
C LYS A 430 25.34 14.48 -7.99
N TRP A 431 24.97 13.21 -7.91
CA TRP A 431 25.54 12.12 -8.70
C TRP A 431 24.55 10.96 -8.77
N THR A 432 24.66 10.17 -9.84
CA THR A 432 23.88 8.93 -10.07
C THR A 432 24.79 7.85 -10.62
N LYS A 433 24.53 6.60 -10.22
CA LYS A 433 25.10 5.39 -10.81
C LYS A 433 23.99 4.41 -11.18
N ILE A 434 24.26 3.57 -12.17
CA ILE A 434 23.41 2.46 -12.61
C ILE A 434 24.26 1.19 -12.65
N GLY A 435 23.86 0.14 -11.93
CA GLY A 435 24.64 -1.10 -11.84
C GLY A 435 26.05 -0.91 -11.24
N GLY A 436 26.21 0.06 -10.33
CA GLY A 436 27.49 0.44 -9.71
C GLY A 436 28.37 1.40 -10.52
N GLU A 437 28.10 1.58 -11.82
CA GLU A 437 28.87 2.48 -12.71
C GLU A 437 28.24 3.88 -12.82
N PRO A 438 29.02 4.96 -12.97
CA PRO A 438 28.49 6.32 -13.17
C PRO A 438 27.51 6.41 -14.35
N LEU A 439 26.48 7.23 -14.20
CA LEU A 439 25.48 7.47 -15.24
C LEU A 439 26.09 8.16 -16.48
N ASP A 440 26.10 7.45 -17.61
CA ASP A 440 26.40 8.01 -18.93
C ASP A 440 25.11 8.58 -19.52
N LEU A 441 25.10 9.89 -19.83
CA LEU A 441 23.90 10.60 -20.28
C LEU A 441 23.43 10.19 -21.69
N GLU A 442 24.35 9.79 -22.56
CA GLU A 442 24.08 9.42 -23.96
C GLU A 442 23.76 7.93 -24.10
N ARG A 443 24.28 7.10 -23.20
CA ARG A 443 23.95 5.68 -23.14
C ARG A 443 22.44 5.47 -22.97
N LYS A 444 21.91 4.49 -23.71
CA LYS A 444 20.54 3.99 -23.53
C LYS A 444 20.52 2.87 -22.49
N TYR A 445 19.59 2.96 -21.55
CA TYR A 445 19.32 1.97 -20.50
C TYR A 445 17.95 1.34 -20.70
N VAL A 446 17.83 0.06 -20.32
CA VAL A 446 16.56 -0.68 -20.21
C VAL A 446 15.99 -0.42 -18.82
N LEU A 447 15.04 0.51 -18.73
CA LEU A 447 14.36 0.88 -17.49
C LEU A 447 13.07 0.08 -17.35
N VAL A 448 12.91 -0.61 -16.23
CA VAL A 448 11.62 -1.18 -15.81
C VAL A 448 10.87 -0.15 -14.98
N THR A 449 9.60 0.11 -15.32
CA THR A 449 8.76 1.10 -14.63
C THR A 449 7.27 0.77 -14.79
N ARG A 450 6.38 1.72 -14.51
CA ARG A 450 4.92 1.58 -14.53
C ARG A 450 4.30 2.31 -15.71
N GLY A 451 3.20 1.79 -16.26
CA GLY A 451 2.41 2.47 -17.31
C GLY A 451 2.09 3.91 -16.96
N TYR A 452 1.66 4.16 -15.72
CA TYR A 452 1.44 5.50 -15.15
C TYR A 452 2.60 6.48 -15.41
N MET A 453 3.84 6.04 -15.23
CA MET A 453 5.04 6.86 -15.45
C MET A 453 5.39 6.96 -16.94
N GLY A 454 5.17 5.88 -17.72
CA GLY A 454 5.29 5.91 -19.18
C GLY A 454 4.30 6.84 -19.88
N ARG A 455 3.14 7.12 -19.26
CA ARG A 455 2.15 8.12 -19.70
C ARG A 455 2.43 9.54 -19.17
N GLY A 456 3.64 9.81 -18.66
CA GLY A 456 4.08 11.13 -18.18
C GLY A 456 3.42 11.63 -16.89
N LYS A 457 2.61 10.83 -16.20
CA LYS A 457 1.91 11.25 -14.97
C LYS A 457 2.90 11.57 -13.85
N ASP A 458 2.46 12.29 -12.81
CA ASP A 458 3.33 12.83 -11.75
C ASP A 458 4.53 13.68 -12.25
N GLY A 459 4.48 14.19 -13.49
CA GLY A 459 5.57 14.96 -14.12
C GLY A 459 6.71 14.12 -14.68
N PHE A 460 6.48 12.83 -14.95
CA PHE A 460 7.46 11.94 -15.59
C PHE A 460 7.53 12.12 -17.11
N ASP A 461 7.43 13.35 -17.62
CA ASP A 461 7.45 13.66 -19.07
C ASP A 461 8.71 13.13 -19.78
N SER A 462 9.85 13.04 -19.06
CA SER A 462 11.09 12.44 -19.59
C SER A 462 11.00 10.93 -19.87
N LEU A 463 9.99 10.25 -19.32
CA LEU A 463 9.70 8.83 -19.55
C LEU A 463 8.55 8.61 -20.52
N LEU A 464 7.98 9.69 -21.09
CA LEU A 464 6.80 9.61 -21.97
C LEU A 464 7.09 8.70 -23.17
N VAL A 465 6.26 7.68 -23.35
CA VAL A 465 6.40 6.68 -24.42
C VAL A 465 5.97 7.21 -25.78
N LYS A 466 6.55 6.68 -26.85
CA LYS A 466 6.25 7.08 -28.23
C LYS A 466 4.78 6.92 -28.63
N SER A 467 4.08 5.94 -28.07
CA SER A 467 2.64 5.74 -28.28
C SER A 467 1.78 6.89 -27.72
N GLU A 468 2.26 7.56 -26.67
CA GLU A 468 1.65 8.74 -26.04
C GLU A 468 2.30 10.06 -26.50
N GLY A 469 3.13 10.02 -27.56
CA GLY A 469 3.75 11.20 -28.18
C GLY A 469 5.11 11.62 -27.62
N GLY A 470 5.73 10.83 -26.74
CA GLY A 470 7.08 11.08 -26.21
C GLY A 470 8.21 10.42 -27.00
N GLU A 471 9.40 10.33 -26.38
CA GLU A 471 10.62 9.80 -27.01
C GLU A 471 11.00 8.39 -26.53
N ALA A 472 10.45 7.91 -25.41
CA ALA A 472 10.83 6.62 -24.83
C ALA A 472 10.34 5.44 -25.70
N GLU A 473 11.25 4.51 -25.98
CA GLU A 473 10.99 3.34 -26.82
C GLU A 473 10.49 2.17 -25.97
N GLU A 474 9.25 1.73 -26.19
CA GLU A 474 8.67 0.58 -25.49
C GLU A 474 9.30 -0.74 -25.97
N ILE A 475 9.89 -1.48 -25.04
CA ILE A 475 10.33 -2.87 -25.22
C ILE A 475 9.19 -3.81 -24.79
N VAL A 476 8.48 -3.46 -23.73
CA VAL A 476 7.24 -4.11 -23.27
C VAL A 476 6.22 -3.00 -23.00
N SER A 477 5.20 -2.94 -23.85
CA SER A 477 4.08 -2.01 -23.75
C SER A 477 3.09 -2.42 -22.65
N GLU A 478 2.16 -1.52 -22.30
CA GLU A 478 1.12 -1.79 -21.30
C GLU A 478 0.28 -3.05 -21.59
N GLU A 479 -0.01 -3.33 -22.87
CA GLU A 479 -0.75 -4.53 -23.30
C GLU A 479 -0.03 -5.86 -22.99
N ASN A 480 1.31 -5.82 -22.92
CA ASN A 480 2.17 -6.98 -22.69
C ASN A 480 2.79 -6.97 -21.27
N GLY A 481 2.60 -5.88 -20.54
CA GLY A 481 3.09 -5.68 -19.19
C GLY A 481 2.30 -6.48 -18.16
N ILE A 482 2.96 -6.95 -17.11
CA ILE A 482 2.30 -7.67 -16.01
C ILE A 482 2.15 -6.81 -14.75
N LEU A 483 1.09 -7.07 -13.99
CA LEU A 483 0.82 -6.37 -12.74
C LEU A 483 1.85 -6.71 -11.67
N ILE A 484 2.24 -5.72 -10.86
CA ILE A 484 3.12 -5.92 -9.69
C ILE A 484 2.53 -7.00 -8.75
N SER A 485 1.21 -6.99 -8.53
CA SER A 485 0.53 -8.00 -7.71
C SER A 485 0.56 -9.41 -8.32
N MET A 486 0.81 -9.56 -9.63
CA MET A 486 1.05 -10.86 -10.28
C MET A 486 2.50 -11.30 -10.12
N MET A 487 3.48 -10.41 -10.29
CA MET A 487 4.90 -10.71 -10.04
C MET A 487 5.14 -11.18 -8.60
N LEU A 488 4.61 -10.44 -7.62
CA LEU A 488 4.69 -10.82 -6.20
C LEU A 488 4.08 -12.20 -5.95
N ARG A 489 2.92 -12.50 -6.55
CA ARG A 489 2.31 -13.84 -6.47
C ARG A 489 3.17 -14.93 -7.11
N GLN A 490 3.72 -14.69 -8.30
CA GLN A 490 4.60 -15.62 -8.99
C GLN A 490 5.88 -15.89 -8.19
N TYR A 491 6.49 -14.87 -7.59
CA TYR A 491 7.67 -14.99 -6.72
C TYR A 491 7.39 -15.88 -5.50
N PHE A 492 6.32 -15.63 -4.75
CA PHE A 492 6.01 -16.48 -3.59
C PHE A 492 5.57 -17.90 -4.00
N MET A 493 4.93 -18.07 -5.17
CA MET A 493 4.65 -19.39 -5.74
C MET A 493 5.93 -20.13 -6.17
N SER A 494 6.90 -19.44 -6.77
CA SER A 494 8.18 -20.05 -7.15
C SER A 494 8.99 -20.41 -5.91
N LEU A 495 9.04 -19.57 -4.88
CA LEU A 495 9.63 -19.91 -3.57
C LEU A 495 8.98 -21.15 -2.94
N LYS A 496 7.65 -21.31 -3.04
CA LYS A 496 6.96 -22.52 -2.55
C LYS A 496 7.35 -23.77 -3.34
N THR A 497 7.56 -23.64 -4.64
CA THR A 497 8.05 -24.72 -5.51
C THR A 497 9.52 -25.04 -5.22
N ILE A 498 10.40 -24.04 -5.15
CA ILE A 498 11.81 -24.18 -4.77
C ILE A 498 11.94 -24.73 -3.34
N GLY A 499 11.07 -24.37 -2.40
CA GLY A 499 11.01 -24.94 -1.05
C GLY A 499 10.66 -26.44 -1.07
N LYS A 500 9.67 -26.85 -1.87
CA LYS A 500 9.41 -28.27 -2.14
C LYS A 500 10.59 -28.96 -2.80
N TRP A 501 11.32 -28.27 -3.68
CA TRP A 501 12.53 -28.76 -4.34
C TRP A 501 13.76 -28.76 -3.41
N LYS A 502 13.77 -27.97 -2.33
CA LYS A 502 14.78 -28.03 -1.26
C LYS A 502 14.54 -29.23 -0.33
N HIS A 503 13.31 -29.73 -0.29
CA HIS A 503 12.92 -31.02 0.29
C HIS A 503 12.92 -32.17 -0.74
N TRP A 504 13.52 -31.97 -1.91
CA TRP A 504 13.72 -33.00 -2.93
C TRP A 504 14.74 -34.03 -2.47
N GLY A 505 14.28 -35.03 -1.72
CA GLY A 505 15.14 -36.12 -1.25
C GLY A 505 15.68 -36.97 -2.41
N LYS A 506 16.76 -37.71 -2.14
CA LYS A 506 17.39 -38.66 -3.10
C LYS A 506 16.43 -39.69 -3.71
N SER A 507 15.24 -39.87 -3.14
CA SER A 507 14.15 -40.67 -3.72
C SER A 507 13.52 -39.99 -4.94
N LEU A 508 13.21 -38.69 -4.85
CA LEU A 508 12.59 -37.94 -5.96
C LEU A 508 13.59 -37.67 -7.08
N SER A 509 14.88 -37.42 -6.77
CA SER A 509 15.93 -37.36 -7.80
C SER A 509 16.03 -38.66 -8.57
N ARG A 510 16.09 -39.81 -7.89
CA ARG A 510 16.15 -41.11 -8.59
C ARG A 510 14.90 -41.37 -9.42
N HIS A 511 13.71 -41.01 -8.93
CA HIS A 511 12.47 -41.17 -9.69
C HIS A 511 12.43 -40.31 -10.96
N TRP A 512 12.78 -39.02 -10.88
CA TRP A 512 12.75 -38.13 -12.03
C TRP A 512 13.95 -38.31 -12.97
N ASN A 513 15.12 -38.73 -12.46
CA ASN A 513 16.24 -39.17 -13.30
C ASN A 513 15.87 -40.46 -14.05
N ALA A 514 15.27 -41.45 -13.39
CA ALA A 514 14.77 -42.65 -14.06
C ALA A 514 13.72 -42.31 -15.14
N ILE A 515 12.76 -41.43 -14.85
CA ILE A 515 11.81 -40.95 -15.87
C ILE A 515 12.53 -40.24 -17.04
N HIS A 516 13.61 -39.50 -16.78
CA HIS A 516 14.38 -38.81 -17.81
C HIS A 516 15.23 -39.77 -18.65
N GLU A 517 15.86 -40.77 -18.01
CA GLU A 517 16.60 -41.86 -18.64
C GLU A 517 15.64 -42.75 -19.48
N ASP A 518 14.52 -43.19 -18.92
CA ASP A 518 13.45 -43.91 -19.62
C ASP A 518 12.91 -43.09 -20.82
N LEU A 519 12.76 -41.75 -20.69
CA LEU A 519 12.36 -40.90 -21.82
C LEU A 519 13.42 -40.88 -22.92
N HIS A 520 14.72 -40.89 -22.56
CA HIS A 520 15.81 -40.93 -23.53
C HIS A 520 15.94 -42.30 -24.22
N GLU A 521 15.59 -43.40 -23.54
CA GLU A 521 15.48 -44.73 -24.16
C GLU A 521 14.25 -44.84 -25.08
N THR A 522 13.10 -44.31 -24.66
CA THR A 522 11.83 -44.42 -25.42
C THR A 522 11.74 -43.42 -26.59
N HIS A 523 12.36 -42.24 -26.42
CA HIS A 523 12.41 -41.16 -27.41
C HIS A 523 13.86 -40.63 -27.52
N PRO A 524 14.77 -41.37 -28.20
CA PRO A 524 16.14 -40.94 -28.38
C PRO A 524 16.19 -39.60 -29.11
N VAL A 525 16.82 -38.61 -28.46
CA VAL A 525 17.11 -37.31 -29.07
C VAL A 525 18.22 -37.52 -30.10
N VAL A 526 17.83 -37.53 -31.37
CA VAL A 526 18.78 -37.68 -32.48
C VAL A 526 19.50 -36.35 -32.69
N GLU A 527 20.81 -36.34 -32.47
CA GLU A 527 21.71 -35.22 -32.83
C GLU A 527 21.50 -34.79 -34.30
N PRO A 528 21.46 -33.48 -34.62
CA PRO A 528 21.32 -33.01 -35.99
C PRO A 528 22.43 -33.59 -36.88
N ASN A 529 22.07 -34.25 -37.97
CA ASN A 529 23.04 -34.93 -38.83
C ASN A 529 23.93 -33.91 -39.58
N VAL A 530 25.09 -33.59 -38.99
CA VAL A 530 26.02 -32.52 -39.43
C VAL A 530 26.63 -32.76 -40.81
N ASN A 531 26.47 -33.95 -41.42
CA ASN A 531 27.06 -34.31 -42.70
C ASN A 531 26.09 -34.42 -43.89
N ALA A 532 24.83 -33.99 -43.74
CA ALA A 532 23.88 -33.88 -44.85
C ALA A 532 24.19 -32.69 -45.81
N GLY A 533 25.43 -32.58 -46.32
CA GLY A 533 25.87 -31.39 -47.04
C GLY A 533 27.24 -31.40 -47.74
N ARG A 534 27.90 -32.55 -47.95
CA ARG A 534 29.13 -32.61 -48.77
C ARG A 534 29.15 -33.80 -49.72
N SER A 535 28.80 -33.55 -50.98
CA SER A 535 28.98 -34.49 -52.09
C SER A 535 30.42 -34.47 -52.62
N LYS A 536 31.06 -35.64 -52.71
CA LYS A 536 31.92 -36.08 -53.83
C LYS A 536 32.29 -37.57 -53.67
N PRO A 537 32.67 -38.27 -54.76
CA PRO A 537 32.32 -39.68 -54.95
C PRO A 537 33.28 -40.71 -54.36
N GLU A 538 32.79 -41.95 -54.33
CA GLU A 538 33.39 -43.17 -53.78
C GLU A 538 34.74 -43.58 -54.38
N THR A 539 35.54 -44.32 -53.61
CA THR A 539 36.10 -45.61 -54.08
C THR A 539 36.58 -46.51 -52.92
N THR A 540 35.84 -47.61 -52.70
CA THR A 540 36.30 -48.98 -52.31
C THR A 540 37.62 -49.20 -51.53
N LYS A 541 37.62 -49.95 -50.40
CA LYS A 541 37.85 -51.45 -50.31
C LYS A 541 38.14 -52.01 -48.88
N THR A 542 37.44 -53.11 -48.53
CA THR A 542 37.85 -54.34 -47.77
C THR A 542 38.47 -54.35 -46.35
N GLU A 543 37.81 -55.13 -45.45
CA GLU A 543 38.36 -56.19 -44.54
C GLU A 543 39.35 -55.80 -43.39
N THR A 544 39.43 -56.43 -42.20
CA THR A 544 38.96 -57.74 -41.66
C THR A 544 39.00 -57.82 -40.10
N THR A 545 38.28 -58.82 -39.51
CA THR A 545 38.57 -59.62 -38.27
C THR A 545 38.69 -59.03 -36.83
N THR A 546 37.67 -59.32 -35.99
CA THR A 546 37.63 -60.19 -34.74
C THR A 546 38.60 -60.03 -33.53
N PRO A 547 38.23 -60.53 -32.30
CA PRO A 547 38.49 -59.88 -31.00
C PRO A 547 39.15 -60.82 -29.93
N LEU A 548 38.66 -60.83 -28.67
CA LEU A 548 39.07 -61.65 -27.48
C LEU A 548 40.26 -61.04 -26.69
N ASP A 549 40.55 -61.27 -25.39
CA ASP A 549 39.96 -61.96 -24.21
C ASP A 549 40.80 -61.49 -22.95
N ASP A 550 40.51 -61.72 -21.64
CA ASP A 550 39.37 -62.18 -20.81
C ASP A 550 39.77 -62.03 -19.29
N SER A 551 38.91 -62.44 -18.34
CA SER A 551 39.18 -62.96 -16.97
C SER A 551 39.09 -62.07 -15.70
N GLU A 552 38.64 -62.73 -14.62
CA GLU A 552 38.18 -62.25 -13.30
C GLU A 552 39.17 -62.61 -12.16
N ASP A 553 38.96 -62.09 -10.93
CA ASP A 553 39.09 -62.86 -9.67
C ASP A 553 38.69 -62.04 -8.39
N GLU A 554 38.16 -62.72 -7.36
CA GLU A 554 37.69 -62.12 -6.08
C GLU A 554 38.65 -62.35 -4.89
N ALA A 555 38.58 -61.49 -3.85
CA ALA A 555 38.69 -61.89 -2.42
C ALA A 555 38.29 -60.76 -1.43
N ASP A 556 37.73 -61.15 -0.28
CA ASP A 556 37.10 -60.29 0.75
C ASP A 556 37.98 -60.12 2.03
N HIS A 557 37.73 -59.10 2.88
CA HIS A 557 37.90 -59.12 4.37
C HIS A 557 37.83 -57.75 5.13
N LEU A 558 36.80 -57.63 6.00
CA LEU A 558 36.78 -57.12 7.41
C LEU A 558 36.94 -55.62 7.80
N VAL A 559 36.25 -55.24 8.90
CA VAL A 559 36.05 -53.87 9.46
C VAL A 559 35.93 -53.90 11.02
N PRO A 560 36.26 -52.83 11.77
CA PRO A 560 35.70 -52.55 13.11
C PRO A 560 35.10 -51.13 13.32
N ALA A 561 34.30 -50.90 14.38
CA ALA A 561 33.43 -49.72 14.60
C ALA A 561 33.29 -49.25 16.08
N HIS A 562 32.60 -48.12 16.36
CA HIS A 562 32.09 -47.70 17.71
C HIS A 562 30.91 -46.68 17.67
N ARG A 563 30.21 -46.44 18.81
CA ARG A 563 28.89 -45.75 19.00
C ARG A 563 28.77 -45.05 20.39
N ASP A 564 27.67 -44.30 20.73
CA ASP A 564 27.48 -43.58 22.03
C ASP A 564 26.00 -43.35 22.54
N LYS A 565 25.63 -43.48 23.85
CA LYS A 565 24.24 -43.72 24.39
C LYS A 565 23.38 -42.49 24.89
N LEU A 566 22.03 -42.63 24.90
CA LEU A 566 20.98 -41.69 25.42
C LEU A 566 20.62 -41.81 26.93
N SER A 567 19.90 -40.83 27.52
CA SER A 567 19.58 -40.78 28.97
C SER A 567 18.26 -41.47 29.42
N GLN A 568 18.15 -41.74 30.74
CA GLN A 568 16.97 -42.39 31.34
C GLN A 568 15.69 -41.55 31.29
N ARG A 569 15.78 -40.21 31.39
CA ARG A 569 14.59 -39.33 31.45
C ARG A 569 13.88 -39.26 30.09
N GLU A 570 14.65 -39.23 29.02
CA GLU A 570 14.15 -39.22 27.64
C GLU A 570 13.51 -40.57 27.29
N SER A 571 14.17 -41.67 27.70
CA SER A 571 13.64 -43.03 27.60
C SER A 571 12.26 -43.19 28.28
N LEU A 572 12.04 -42.55 29.44
CA LEU A 572 10.73 -42.53 30.14
C LEU A 572 9.65 -41.73 29.39
N ILE A 573 10.02 -40.64 28.71
CA ILE A 573 9.09 -39.82 27.92
C ILE A 573 8.68 -40.58 26.65
N ALA A 574 9.65 -41.14 25.91
CA ALA A 574 9.40 -41.99 24.74
C ALA A 574 8.44 -43.15 25.08
N ARG A 575 8.71 -43.89 26.17
CA ARG A 575 7.84 -44.97 26.68
C ARG A 575 6.39 -44.53 26.96
N LYS A 576 6.15 -43.27 27.38
CA LYS A 576 4.79 -42.72 27.59
C LYS A 576 4.09 -42.35 26.28
N VAL A 577 4.81 -41.70 25.35
CA VAL A 577 4.27 -41.28 24.05
C VAL A 577 3.90 -42.51 23.21
N THR A 578 4.79 -43.49 23.09
CA THR A 578 4.55 -44.72 22.31
C THR A 578 3.39 -45.54 22.87
N ARG A 579 3.21 -45.60 24.20
CA ARG A 579 2.02 -46.23 24.82
C ARG A 579 0.72 -45.50 24.47
N LYS A 580 0.70 -44.16 24.51
CA LYS A 580 -0.47 -43.37 24.11
C LYS A 580 -0.83 -43.59 22.64
N TRP A 581 0.17 -43.64 21.77
CA TRP A 581 -0.01 -43.90 20.33
C TRP A 581 -0.52 -45.32 20.07
N ARG A 582 0.11 -46.37 20.62
CA ARG A 582 -0.33 -47.78 20.46
C ARG A 582 -1.79 -47.97 20.88
N ARG A 583 -2.22 -47.34 21.98
CA ARG A 583 -3.62 -47.37 22.45
C ARG A 583 -4.59 -46.74 21.45
N LEU A 584 -4.21 -45.65 20.78
CA LEU A 584 -5.03 -44.98 19.76
C LEU A 584 -5.03 -45.73 18.41
N ALA A 585 -3.93 -46.42 18.09
CA ALA A 585 -3.74 -47.18 16.85
C ALA A 585 -4.30 -48.62 16.91
N GLY A 586 -4.88 -49.06 18.02
CA GLY A 586 -5.52 -50.38 18.15
C GLY A 586 -4.57 -51.59 18.17
N VAL A 587 -3.26 -51.37 18.25
CA VAL A 587 -2.23 -52.43 18.16
C VAL A 587 -2.26 -53.31 19.41
N ARG A 588 -2.58 -54.60 19.24
CA ARG A 588 -2.60 -55.62 20.30
C ARG A 588 -1.48 -56.64 20.09
N ASP A 589 -0.30 -56.37 20.63
CA ASP A 589 0.75 -57.39 20.80
C ASP A 589 1.70 -57.03 21.96
N GLU A 590 2.27 -58.04 22.62
CA GLU A 590 2.82 -57.94 23.99
C GLU A 590 4.30 -57.56 24.08
N ALA A 591 4.90 -57.06 22.99
CA ALA A 591 6.31 -56.63 22.99
C ALA A 591 6.54 -55.38 23.85
N ALA A 592 7.24 -55.56 24.98
CA ALA A 592 7.63 -54.49 25.92
C ALA A 592 8.57 -53.46 25.26
N CYS A 593 8.19 -52.18 25.29
CA CYS A 593 8.99 -51.13 24.66
C CYS A 593 10.22 -50.73 25.50
N VAL A 594 11.38 -50.75 24.84
CA VAL A 594 12.66 -50.11 25.23
C VAL A 594 13.43 -50.81 26.36
N ASP A 595 13.93 -52.02 26.13
CA ASP A 595 15.19 -52.45 26.76
C ASP A 595 16.36 -52.25 25.77
N PRO A 596 17.61 -52.12 26.25
CA PRO A 596 18.63 -51.36 25.54
C PRO A 596 19.24 -52.11 24.35
N MET A 597 19.20 -51.48 23.18
CA MET A 597 20.18 -51.77 22.13
C MET A 597 21.41 -50.88 22.35
N ASN A 598 22.60 -51.44 22.22
CA ASN A 598 23.83 -50.78 22.65
C ASN A 598 24.26 -49.63 21.73
N GLU A 599 24.35 -48.42 22.32
CA GLU A 599 25.12 -47.28 21.84
C GLU A 599 24.51 -46.62 20.57
N GLY A 600 24.11 -45.34 20.71
CA GLY A 600 23.53 -44.47 19.67
C GLY A 600 24.61 -43.65 18.93
N GLU A 601 24.41 -42.38 18.53
CA GLU A 601 23.38 -41.38 18.86
C GLU A 601 23.31 -41.03 20.37
N PHE A 602 24.05 -40.04 20.90
CA PHE A 602 24.01 -38.63 20.47
C PHE A 602 25.22 -37.74 20.89
N HIS A 603 25.54 -36.77 20.02
CA HIS A 603 26.52 -35.66 20.10
C HIS A 603 26.70 -34.88 21.42
N ILE A 604 27.89 -34.27 21.57
CA ILE A 604 28.09 -32.83 21.88
C ILE A 604 29.22 -32.24 20.99
N ASP A 605 29.21 -30.92 20.79
CA ASP A 605 30.26 -30.00 20.27
C ASP A 605 31.70 -30.24 20.85
N TRP A 606 32.81 -29.59 20.46
CA TRP A 606 33.04 -28.18 20.11
C TRP A 606 34.31 -27.97 19.23
N THR A 607 34.33 -26.87 18.46
CA THR A 607 35.48 -26.21 17.78
C THR A 607 35.92 -26.57 16.34
N ARG A 608 35.64 -25.60 15.45
CA ARG A 608 36.34 -25.06 14.26
C ARG A 608 37.65 -25.67 13.65
N VAL A 609 37.59 -25.77 12.31
CA VAL A 609 38.49 -25.19 11.27
C VAL A 609 39.93 -25.70 11.09
N SER A 610 40.19 -26.23 9.88
CA SER A 610 41.26 -25.87 8.90
C SER A 610 41.18 -26.89 7.74
N ALA A 611 41.53 -26.70 6.47
CA ALA A 611 41.79 -25.58 5.54
C ALA A 611 42.53 -26.23 4.34
N THR A 612 42.13 -25.93 3.10
CA THR A 612 42.90 -26.18 1.84
C THR A 612 43.45 -27.60 1.55
N LYS A 613 42.86 -28.28 0.56
CA LYS A 613 43.26 -28.07 -0.84
C LYS A 613 42.10 -28.34 -1.79
#